data_AF-W2W8I6-F1
#
_entry.id   AF-W2W8I6-F1
#
_cell.length_a   1.000
_cell.length_b   1.000
_cell.length_c   1.000
_cell.angle_alpha   90.00
_cell.angle_beta   90.00
_cell.angle_gamma   90.00
#
_symmetry.space_group_name_H-M   'P 1'
#
loop_
_entity.id
_entity.type
_entity.pdbx_description
1 polymer ?
#
loop_
_entity_poly.entity_id
_entity_poly.type
_entity_poly.pdbx_seq_one_letter_code
_entity_poly.pdbx_strand_id
1 'polypeptide(L)'
;MTRLLRPLVLLGLIPAASCTSSSSVQIRGVAPSDEATYLSAEFSCVVNGKVTNLPISRVNDEFCDCDDGRDEPGTAACSHLISAQFHCENDGFFPGKIHTSRIHDGICDCCDGSDEEIKGKSSCPNTCAVAANKHRKEAEQRLVVVKAGFDKRQATITREIAEYFNGAQEAETATQKELAGLKLLKDRVTVHKDREELKEKKYRMEAARQKQAEGHENGETSKQQFSDAKEKEAVEALEFEGLDSVRVADDDVPVNSEEDERASEVLNSRRETVKSLIELPDGTRVPLADYLRMNHNKQAPTKKRAPRTAEEMRREDFLGPLFNGDAEGRKRIGLYALRTIGIVISPVRVLIELILFSPRTLWSVLSTPEIAGSVIDKLPDFAYPSRSIWFRQLGGGSVYDGYSSVMWGARVVWDAPVYAYHYLFPKLDDELKLPVAESLRKVLREIDAGIAKLEKEQNDKREAAKMDYGPDRAYFALKDKCIEKRIEKYLYKFCAFQEIKQDHTKLGKWDGWALDNDKVDHTKMRYSKGQRCYKGPERSVLAHLECGEEDELLSVDEPSTCVYEMAVRSPLACTTEILTKAEEDVAFWTRAH
;
A
#
# COMPACT_ATOMS: atom_id res chain seq x y z
N MET A 1 4.94 84.96 -41.19
CA MET A 1 5.35 84.03 -42.26
C MET A 1 4.99 82.64 -41.77
N THR A 2 4.14 81.82 -42.37
CA THR A 2 3.50 81.85 -43.69
C THR A 2 2.30 80.90 -43.62
N ARG A 3 1.25 81.25 -44.35
CA ARG A 3 0.07 80.41 -44.64
C ARG A 3 0.48 79.22 -45.54
N LEU A 4 -0.53 78.41 -45.88
CA LEU A 4 -0.69 77.52 -47.05
C LEU A 4 -0.45 76.04 -46.70
N LEU A 5 -1.24 75.05 -47.10
CA LEU A 5 -2.39 74.93 -48.00
C LEU A 5 -2.96 73.51 -47.77
N ARG A 6 -4.29 73.33 -47.78
CA ARG A 6 -4.97 72.03 -47.92
C ARG A 6 -4.68 71.44 -49.32
N PRO A 7 -4.51 70.12 -49.48
CA PRO A 7 -4.85 69.44 -50.71
C PRO A 7 -6.25 68.82 -50.59
N LEU A 8 -7.09 69.21 -51.54
CA LEU A 8 -8.44 68.72 -51.79
C LEU A 8 -8.27 67.54 -52.76
N VAL A 9 -8.42 66.30 -52.27
CA VAL A 9 -8.44 65.11 -53.13
C VAL A 9 -9.90 64.83 -53.49
N LEU A 10 -10.23 65.12 -54.75
CA LEU A 10 -11.46 64.68 -55.43
C LEU A 10 -11.41 63.15 -55.55
N LEU A 11 -12.20 62.43 -54.74
CA LEU A 11 -12.52 61.03 -55.02
C LEU A 11 -13.76 61.04 -55.92
N GLY A 12 -13.59 60.60 -57.17
CA GLY A 12 -14.68 60.49 -58.14
C GLY A 12 -15.75 59.53 -57.66
N LEU A 13 -17.02 59.92 -57.88
CA LEU A 13 -18.16 59.01 -57.82
C LEU A 13 -17.93 57.89 -58.85
N ILE A 14 -17.68 56.68 -58.35
CA ILE A 14 -17.92 55.46 -59.10
C ILE A 14 -19.43 55.19 -58.96
N PRO A 15 -20.20 55.06 -60.05
CA PRO A 15 -21.58 54.63 -59.95
C PRO A 15 -21.61 53.26 -59.29
N ALA A 16 -22.40 53.14 -58.22
CA ALA A 16 -22.75 51.85 -57.64
C ALA A 16 -23.33 51.01 -58.78
N ALA A 17 -22.54 50.07 -59.29
CA ALA A 17 -23.08 48.96 -60.04
C ALA A 17 -24.03 48.26 -59.08
N SER A 18 -25.32 48.49 -59.27
CA SER A 18 -26.35 47.60 -58.75
C SER A 18 -25.93 46.19 -59.15
N CYS A 19 -25.46 45.40 -58.20
CA CYS A 19 -25.44 43.96 -58.35
C CYS A 19 -26.88 43.55 -58.57
N THR A 20 -27.28 43.43 -59.84
CA THR A 20 -28.39 42.59 -60.23
C THR A 20 -28.08 41.21 -59.66
N SER A 21 -28.88 40.79 -58.68
CA SER A 21 -28.95 39.42 -58.21
C SER A 21 -29.20 38.53 -59.43
N SER A 22 -28.15 37.91 -59.96
CA SER A 22 -28.29 36.79 -60.87
C SER A 22 -28.98 35.70 -60.07
N SER A 23 -30.24 35.40 -60.39
CA SER A 23 -30.93 34.22 -59.91
C SER A 23 -30.11 33.01 -60.35
N SER A 24 -29.33 32.41 -59.45
CA SER A 24 -28.73 31.10 -59.65
C SER A 24 -29.86 30.10 -59.83
N VAL A 25 -29.83 29.34 -60.91
CA VAL A 25 -30.79 28.25 -61.15
C VAL A 25 -30.47 27.17 -60.11
N GLN A 26 -31.28 27.09 -59.06
CA GLN A 26 -31.15 26.07 -58.02
C GLN A 26 -31.82 24.78 -58.50
N ILE A 27 -31.09 23.66 -58.45
CA ILE A 27 -31.62 22.37 -58.90
C ILE A 27 -32.27 21.65 -57.74
N ARG A 28 -33.54 21.30 -57.92
CA ARG A 28 -34.34 20.61 -56.91
C ARG A 28 -33.68 19.29 -56.49
N GLY A 29 -33.57 19.09 -55.19
CA GLY A 29 -33.07 17.85 -54.58
C GLY A 29 -31.55 17.71 -54.52
N VAL A 30 -30.80 18.75 -54.90
CA VAL A 30 -29.33 18.79 -54.85
C VAL A 30 -28.86 19.63 -53.66
N ALA A 31 -27.78 19.20 -53.00
CA ALA A 31 -27.18 19.98 -51.92
C ALA A 31 -26.43 21.21 -52.47
N PRO A 32 -26.39 22.35 -51.77
CA PRO A 32 -25.71 23.57 -52.24
C PRO A 32 -24.22 23.36 -52.62
N SER A 33 -23.53 22.43 -51.97
CA SER A 33 -22.14 22.06 -52.31
C SER A 33 -22.01 21.38 -53.67
N ASP A 34 -23.07 20.71 -54.10
CA ASP A 34 -23.10 19.81 -55.26
C ASP A 34 -23.79 20.49 -56.45
N GLU A 35 -24.46 21.64 -56.26
CA GLU A 35 -25.12 22.40 -57.33
C GLU A 35 -24.18 22.73 -58.48
N ALA A 36 -22.92 23.05 -58.18
CA ALA A 36 -21.91 23.39 -59.18
C ALA A 36 -21.70 22.29 -60.24
N THR A 37 -21.97 21.02 -59.92
CA THR A 37 -21.83 19.92 -60.89
C THR A 37 -22.92 19.90 -61.96
N TYR A 38 -23.98 20.69 -61.77
CA TYR A 38 -25.12 20.73 -62.67
C TYR A 38 -25.31 22.11 -63.35
N LEU A 39 -24.44 23.08 -63.07
CA LEU A 39 -24.50 24.42 -63.69
C LEU A 39 -23.94 24.47 -65.11
N SER A 40 -23.35 23.38 -65.62
CA SER A 40 -22.85 23.26 -66.99
C SER A 40 -23.96 22.85 -67.96
N ALA A 41 -23.78 23.19 -69.25
CA ALA A 41 -24.71 22.79 -70.31
C ALA A 41 -24.81 21.27 -70.50
N GLU A 42 -23.77 20.54 -70.09
CA GLU A 42 -23.69 19.08 -70.07
C GLU A 42 -23.38 18.60 -68.64
N PHE A 43 -24.10 17.58 -68.20
CA PHE A 43 -23.94 16.89 -66.91
C PHE A 43 -23.32 15.52 -67.14
N SER A 44 -22.32 15.12 -66.36
CA SER A 44 -21.63 13.84 -66.53
C SER A 44 -22.06 12.83 -65.48
N CYS A 45 -22.47 11.63 -65.92
CA CYS A 45 -22.81 10.51 -65.05
C CYS A 45 -22.42 9.17 -65.69
N VAL A 46 -22.60 8.08 -64.95
CA VAL A 46 -22.32 6.73 -65.45
C VAL A 46 -23.60 6.13 -66.04
N VAL A 47 -23.52 5.66 -67.28
CA VAL A 47 -24.61 4.95 -67.97
C VAL A 47 -24.05 3.64 -68.51
N ASN A 48 -24.61 2.50 -68.09
CA ASN A 48 -24.13 1.17 -68.42
C ASN A 48 -22.61 0.98 -68.16
N GLY A 49 -22.13 1.50 -67.03
CA GLY A 49 -20.72 1.41 -66.59
C GLY A 49 -19.74 2.32 -67.34
N LYS A 50 -20.22 3.28 -68.13
CA LYS A 50 -19.37 4.26 -68.84
C LYS A 50 -19.76 5.69 -68.49
N VAL A 51 -18.76 6.55 -68.30
CA VAL A 51 -18.98 7.99 -68.09
C VAL A 51 -19.47 8.61 -69.38
N THR A 52 -20.67 9.19 -69.34
CA THR A 52 -21.36 9.85 -70.46
C THR A 52 -21.82 11.24 -70.06
N ASN A 53 -21.68 12.19 -70.99
CA ASN A 53 -22.22 13.53 -70.84
C ASN A 53 -23.67 13.56 -71.36
N LEU A 54 -24.61 13.85 -70.47
CA LEU A 54 -26.02 14.05 -70.75
C LEU A 54 -26.31 15.56 -70.86
N PRO A 55 -27.26 15.99 -71.70
CA PRO A 55 -27.70 17.37 -71.70
C PRO A 55 -28.46 17.68 -70.40
N ILE A 56 -28.35 18.91 -69.89
CA ILE A 56 -28.99 19.33 -68.64
C ILE A 56 -30.52 19.13 -68.63
N SER A 57 -31.15 19.05 -69.81
CA SER A 57 -32.58 18.76 -69.95
C SER A 57 -33.00 17.36 -69.50
N ARG A 58 -32.04 16.44 -69.29
CA ARG A 58 -32.25 15.09 -68.74
C ARG A 58 -32.17 15.04 -67.22
N VAL A 59 -31.88 16.17 -66.57
CA VAL A 59 -31.87 16.23 -65.11
C VAL A 59 -33.27 16.57 -64.63
N ASN A 60 -33.82 15.77 -63.72
CA ASN A 60 -35.18 15.88 -63.22
C ASN A 60 -36.25 15.81 -64.33
N ASP A 61 -36.09 14.90 -65.30
CA ASP A 61 -37.02 14.73 -66.42
C ASP A 61 -38.01 13.55 -66.26
N GLU A 62 -38.07 13.00 -65.05
CA GLU A 62 -38.88 11.84 -64.65
C GLU A 62 -38.43 10.54 -65.31
N PHE A 63 -37.18 10.45 -65.76
CA PHE A 63 -36.62 9.25 -66.37
C PHE A 63 -35.22 8.94 -65.82
N CYS A 64 -35.04 7.71 -65.31
CA CYS A 64 -33.75 7.29 -64.78
C CYS A 64 -32.79 6.86 -65.90
N ASP A 65 -31.97 7.79 -66.37
CA ASP A 65 -30.89 7.64 -67.34
C ASP A 65 -29.58 7.13 -66.70
N CYS A 66 -29.22 7.54 -65.47
CA CYS A 66 -27.91 7.21 -64.87
C CYS A 66 -27.96 5.99 -63.93
N ASP A 67 -26.90 5.19 -63.95
CA ASP A 67 -26.73 4.00 -63.11
C ASP A 67 -26.70 4.33 -61.60
N ASP A 68 -26.22 5.53 -61.24
CA ASP A 68 -26.13 6.02 -59.86
C ASP A 68 -27.37 6.84 -59.44
N GLY A 69 -28.25 7.19 -60.38
CA GLY A 69 -29.47 7.98 -60.16
C GLY A 69 -29.26 9.48 -59.88
N ARG A 70 -28.11 10.03 -60.28
CA ARG A 70 -27.75 11.45 -60.07
C ARG A 70 -28.44 12.43 -61.03
N ASP A 71 -29.00 11.91 -62.11
CA ASP A 71 -29.87 12.61 -63.04
C ASP A 71 -31.24 12.94 -62.44
N GLU A 72 -31.70 12.18 -61.45
CA GLU A 72 -33.02 12.37 -60.84
C GLU A 72 -32.94 12.72 -59.34
N PRO A 73 -32.20 13.79 -58.95
CA PRO A 73 -32.08 14.18 -57.54
C PRO A 73 -33.40 14.76 -56.99
N GLY A 74 -34.29 15.26 -57.85
CA GLY A 74 -35.52 15.98 -57.53
C GLY A 74 -36.81 15.25 -57.90
N THR A 75 -36.74 14.00 -58.41
CA THR A 75 -37.91 13.16 -58.72
C THR A 75 -37.73 11.72 -58.24
N ALA A 76 -38.83 10.96 -58.19
CA ALA A 76 -38.83 9.55 -57.77
C ALA A 76 -38.40 8.55 -58.87
N ALA A 77 -37.98 9.01 -60.06
CA ALA A 77 -37.74 8.15 -61.21
C ALA A 77 -36.61 7.12 -60.99
N CYS A 78 -35.60 7.47 -60.19
CA CYS A 78 -34.53 6.56 -59.80
C CYS A 78 -34.76 5.83 -58.46
N SER A 79 -36.00 5.72 -57.98
CA SER A 79 -36.35 5.08 -56.69
C SER A 79 -35.99 3.59 -56.55
N HIS A 80 -35.63 2.91 -57.64
CA HIS A 80 -35.14 1.53 -57.59
C HIS A 80 -33.66 1.43 -57.17
N LEU A 81 -32.92 2.56 -57.17
CA LEU A 81 -31.51 2.65 -56.82
C LEU A 81 -31.35 3.11 -55.37
N ILE A 82 -30.56 2.37 -54.60
CA ILE A 82 -30.29 2.68 -53.18
C ILE A 82 -29.47 3.98 -53.04
N SER A 83 -28.70 4.34 -54.07
CA SER A 83 -27.88 5.55 -54.12
C SER A 83 -28.67 6.84 -54.39
N ALA A 84 -29.93 6.72 -54.85
CA ALA A 84 -30.74 7.88 -55.21
C ALA A 84 -31.26 8.59 -53.95
N GLN A 85 -30.78 9.82 -53.74
CA GLN A 85 -31.11 10.63 -52.57
C GLN A 85 -31.58 12.01 -52.99
N PHE A 86 -32.63 12.49 -52.32
CA PHE A 86 -33.14 13.85 -52.39
C PHE A 86 -32.61 14.66 -51.22
N HIS A 87 -32.11 15.86 -51.50
CA HIS A 87 -31.71 16.82 -50.48
C HIS A 87 -32.88 17.71 -50.05
N CYS A 88 -33.26 17.64 -48.77
CA CYS A 88 -34.12 18.64 -48.15
C CYS A 88 -33.24 19.78 -47.65
N GLU A 89 -33.49 21.01 -48.10
CA GLU A 89 -32.75 22.18 -47.61
C GLU A 89 -33.12 22.50 -46.16
N ASN A 90 -34.40 22.31 -45.80
CA ASN A 90 -34.94 22.46 -44.45
C ASN A 90 -34.53 23.79 -43.80
N ASP A 91 -34.83 24.92 -44.47
CA ASP A 91 -34.43 26.25 -44.01
C ASP A 91 -34.79 26.50 -42.53
N GLY A 92 -33.82 27.00 -41.76
CA GLY A 92 -33.90 27.15 -40.30
C GLY A 92 -33.84 25.85 -39.48
N PHE A 93 -33.56 24.70 -40.11
CA PHE A 93 -33.34 23.39 -39.47
C PHE A 93 -32.19 22.62 -40.15
N PHE A 94 -31.86 21.40 -39.69
CA PHE A 94 -30.78 20.64 -40.29
C PHE A 94 -31.16 20.16 -41.71
N PRO A 95 -30.27 20.31 -42.70
CA PRO A 95 -30.49 19.76 -44.02
C PRO A 95 -30.59 18.23 -43.94
N GLY A 96 -31.56 17.68 -44.66
CA GLY A 96 -31.87 16.26 -44.67
C GLY A 96 -31.47 15.60 -45.98
N LYS A 97 -31.29 14.28 -45.94
CA LYS A 97 -31.31 13.46 -47.15
C LYS A 97 -32.35 12.37 -46.98
N ILE A 98 -33.28 12.31 -47.92
CA ILE A 98 -34.30 11.26 -47.98
C ILE A 98 -34.10 10.44 -49.25
N HIS A 99 -34.64 9.24 -49.28
CA HIS A 99 -34.58 8.41 -50.47
C HIS A 99 -35.56 8.95 -51.53
N THR A 100 -35.23 8.89 -52.82
CA THR A 100 -36.08 9.46 -53.89
C THR A 100 -37.46 8.80 -53.98
N SER A 101 -37.64 7.58 -53.46
CA SER A 101 -38.95 6.93 -53.34
C SER A 101 -39.95 7.69 -52.44
N ARG A 102 -39.46 8.62 -51.62
CA ARG A 102 -40.25 9.45 -50.70
C ARG A 102 -40.62 10.81 -51.28
N ILE A 103 -40.27 11.05 -52.55
CA ILE A 103 -40.69 12.26 -53.25
C ILE A 103 -42.07 11.97 -53.84
N HIS A 104 -43.04 12.83 -53.53
CA HIS A 104 -44.42 12.75 -54.05
C HIS A 104 -45.14 11.44 -53.67
N ASP A 105 -44.80 10.85 -52.52
CA ASP A 105 -45.47 9.64 -51.99
C ASP A 105 -46.69 9.97 -51.10
N GLY A 106 -46.91 11.27 -50.84
CA GLY A 106 -48.01 11.78 -50.04
C GLY A 106 -47.72 11.83 -48.54
N ILE A 107 -46.49 11.56 -48.12
CA ILE A 107 -45.99 11.68 -46.75
C ILE A 107 -45.02 12.85 -46.68
N CYS A 108 -45.15 13.69 -45.65
CA CYS A 108 -44.22 14.81 -45.43
C CYS A 108 -42.99 14.32 -44.67
N ASP A 109 -41.92 13.98 -45.37
CA ASP A 109 -40.62 13.59 -44.84
C ASP A 109 -39.67 14.78 -44.64
N CYS A 110 -39.64 15.74 -45.57
CA CYS A 110 -38.89 16.98 -45.38
C CYS A 110 -39.69 17.95 -44.48
N CYS A 111 -39.04 18.64 -43.54
CA CYS A 111 -39.76 19.56 -42.66
C CYS A 111 -40.23 20.83 -43.39
N ASP A 112 -39.57 21.19 -44.49
CA ASP A 112 -39.93 22.33 -45.34
C ASP A 112 -41.03 21.97 -46.36
N GLY A 113 -41.34 20.68 -46.51
CA GLY A 113 -42.31 20.16 -47.47
C GLY A 113 -41.82 20.14 -48.92
N SER A 114 -40.50 20.26 -49.14
CA SER A 114 -39.88 20.30 -50.48
C SER A 114 -39.98 18.98 -51.24
N ASP A 115 -40.17 17.87 -50.54
CA ASP A 115 -40.46 16.53 -51.05
C ASP A 115 -41.82 16.45 -51.76
N GLU A 116 -42.86 17.04 -51.17
CA GLU A 116 -44.23 17.03 -51.68
C GLU A 116 -44.59 18.26 -52.54
N GLU A 117 -43.57 19.00 -52.99
CA GLU A 117 -43.77 20.20 -53.78
C GLU A 117 -44.03 19.89 -55.26
N ILE A 118 -45.18 20.34 -55.77
CA ILE A 118 -45.52 20.24 -57.20
C ILE A 118 -45.83 21.65 -57.71
N LYS A 119 -45.05 22.13 -58.69
CA LYS A 119 -45.23 23.45 -59.35
C LYS A 119 -45.33 24.62 -58.36
N GLY A 120 -44.44 24.66 -57.35
CA GLY A 120 -44.41 25.78 -56.38
C GLY A 120 -45.44 25.66 -55.26
N LYS A 121 -46.17 24.55 -55.17
CA LYS A 121 -47.18 24.32 -54.13
C LYS A 121 -46.95 22.96 -53.48
N SER A 122 -46.60 22.97 -52.20
CA SER A 122 -46.54 21.76 -51.38
C SER A 122 -47.86 21.55 -50.65
N SER A 123 -48.27 20.28 -50.51
CA SER A 123 -49.37 19.90 -49.61
C SER A 123 -48.92 19.84 -48.14
N CYS A 124 -47.61 19.90 -47.88
CA CYS A 124 -47.02 19.80 -46.56
C CYS A 124 -46.83 21.18 -45.92
N PRO A 125 -47.22 21.38 -44.65
CA PRO A 125 -46.92 22.60 -43.92
C PRO A 125 -45.43 22.62 -43.54
N ASN A 126 -44.77 23.78 -43.64
CA ASN A 126 -43.40 23.93 -43.15
C ASN A 126 -43.38 23.86 -41.61
N THR A 127 -42.72 22.83 -41.08
CA THR A 127 -42.57 22.55 -39.64
C THR A 127 -41.14 22.75 -39.14
N CYS A 128 -40.19 23.16 -39.99
CA CYS A 128 -38.78 23.32 -39.63
C CYS A 128 -38.58 24.26 -38.44
N ALA A 129 -39.28 25.41 -38.43
CA ALA A 129 -39.21 26.34 -37.31
C ALA A 129 -39.70 25.72 -35.99
N VAL A 130 -40.70 24.84 -36.02
CA VAL A 130 -41.21 24.16 -34.82
C VAL A 130 -40.18 23.14 -34.32
N ALA A 131 -39.59 22.36 -35.23
CA ALA A 131 -38.53 21.41 -34.91
C ALA A 131 -37.29 22.12 -34.33
N ALA A 132 -36.83 23.19 -34.96
CA ALA A 132 -35.71 24.01 -34.47
C ALA A 132 -36.00 24.61 -33.09
N ASN A 133 -37.20 25.17 -32.87
CA ASN A 133 -37.60 25.69 -31.55
C ASN A 133 -37.63 24.60 -30.47
N LYS A 134 -37.96 23.35 -30.81
CA LYS A 134 -37.93 22.22 -29.87
C LYS A 134 -36.48 21.93 -29.45
N HIS A 135 -35.56 21.78 -30.41
CA HIS A 135 -34.15 21.55 -30.12
C HIS A 135 -33.52 22.73 -29.37
N ARG A 136 -33.89 23.97 -29.70
CA ARG A 136 -33.45 25.16 -28.96
C ARG A 136 -33.87 25.09 -27.49
N LYS A 137 -35.14 24.77 -27.21
CA LYS A 137 -35.64 24.63 -25.83
C LYS A 137 -34.91 23.51 -25.08
N GLU A 138 -34.66 22.38 -25.73
CA GLU A 138 -33.90 21.26 -25.13
C GLU A 138 -32.45 21.66 -24.82
N ALA A 139 -31.78 22.39 -25.74
CA ALA A 139 -30.44 22.91 -25.53
C ALA A 139 -30.39 23.95 -24.39
N GLU A 140 -31.37 24.88 -24.33
CA GLU A 140 -31.50 25.86 -23.26
C GLU A 140 -31.69 25.18 -21.90
N GLN A 141 -32.58 24.18 -21.82
CA GLN A 141 -32.79 23.40 -20.60
C GLN A 141 -31.54 22.65 -20.16
N ARG A 142 -30.84 22.02 -21.11
CA ARG A 142 -29.56 21.34 -20.84
C ARG A 142 -28.53 22.33 -20.31
N LEU A 143 -28.42 23.51 -20.90
CA LEU A 143 -27.47 24.54 -20.48
C LEU A 143 -27.72 25.00 -19.04
N VAL A 144 -28.99 25.18 -18.65
CA VAL A 144 -29.36 25.54 -17.27
C VAL A 144 -28.87 24.48 -16.28
N VAL A 145 -29.11 23.19 -16.58
CA VAL A 145 -28.67 22.08 -15.72
C VAL A 145 -27.15 21.98 -15.65
N VAL A 146 -26.46 22.13 -16.79
CA VAL A 146 -24.99 22.08 -16.86
C VAL A 146 -24.37 23.24 -16.09
N LYS A 147 -24.92 24.46 -16.22
CA LYS A 147 -24.48 25.65 -15.48
C LYS A 147 -24.63 25.45 -13.97
N ALA A 148 -25.81 25.04 -13.52
CA ALA A 148 -26.06 24.77 -12.10
C ALA A 148 -25.13 23.68 -11.54
N GLY A 149 -24.91 22.59 -12.30
CA GLY A 149 -23.99 21.53 -11.93
C GLY A 149 -22.53 21.99 -11.87
N PHE A 150 -22.10 22.81 -12.83
CA PHE A 150 -20.76 23.37 -12.90
C PHE A 150 -20.46 24.31 -11.71
N ASP A 151 -21.40 25.20 -11.37
CA ASP A 151 -21.27 26.08 -10.21
C ASP A 151 -21.15 25.28 -8.90
N LYS A 152 -21.95 24.21 -8.76
CA LYS A 152 -21.84 23.27 -7.62
C LYS A 152 -20.48 22.57 -7.60
N ARG A 153 -19.97 22.12 -8.75
CA ARG A 153 -18.63 21.51 -8.86
C ARG A 153 -17.56 22.49 -8.38
N GLN A 154 -17.58 23.73 -8.88
CA GLN A 154 -16.61 24.76 -8.49
C GLN A 154 -16.66 25.07 -6.99
N ALA A 155 -17.86 25.21 -6.43
CA ALA A 155 -18.04 25.42 -5.00
C ALA A 155 -17.49 24.25 -4.17
N THR A 156 -17.71 23.01 -4.62
CA THR A 156 -17.20 21.80 -3.94
C THR A 156 -15.67 21.72 -3.98
N ILE A 157 -15.07 22.02 -5.14
CA ILE A 157 -13.61 22.03 -5.31
C ILE A 157 -12.95 23.08 -4.42
N THR A 158 -13.44 24.31 -4.47
CA THR A 158 -12.84 25.45 -3.77
C THR A 158 -13.05 25.41 -2.26
N ARG A 159 -14.15 24.80 -1.79
CA ARG A 159 -14.48 24.73 -0.37
C ARG A 159 -14.06 23.40 0.24
N GLU A 160 -14.81 22.33 -0.04
CA GLU A 160 -14.67 21.04 0.66
C GLU A 160 -13.35 20.34 0.33
N ILE A 161 -13.01 20.29 -0.96
CA ILE A 161 -11.85 19.53 -1.44
C ILE A 161 -10.56 20.26 -1.07
N ALA A 162 -10.48 21.57 -1.32
CA ALA A 162 -9.32 22.37 -0.95
C ALA A 162 -9.07 22.35 0.56
N GLU A 163 -10.10 22.52 1.40
CA GLU A 163 -9.97 22.47 2.86
C GLU A 163 -9.48 21.08 3.34
N TYR A 164 -10.04 19.99 2.80
CA TYR A 164 -9.62 18.64 3.15
C TYR A 164 -8.16 18.38 2.79
N PHE A 165 -7.73 18.68 1.56
CA PHE A 165 -6.36 18.37 1.13
C PHE A 165 -5.32 19.29 1.77
N ASN A 166 -5.64 20.57 2.01
CA ASN A 166 -4.75 21.46 2.74
C ASN A 166 -4.60 21.01 4.21
N GLY A 167 -5.71 20.69 4.89
CA GLY A 167 -5.68 20.16 6.25
C GLY A 167 -4.99 18.79 6.35
N ALA A 168 -5.16 17.93 5.34
CA ALA A 168 -4.47 16.64 5.27
C ALA A 168 -2.94 16.81 5.14
N GLN A 169 -2.47 17.79 4.36
CA GLN A 169 -1.05 18.09 4.23
C GLN A 169 -0.47 18.62 5.55
N GLU A 170 -1.16 19.53 6.23
CA GLU A 170 -0.74 20.00 7.56
C GLU A 170 -0.68 18.85 8.57
N ALA A 171 -1.70 17.99 8.60
CA ALA A 171 -1.73 16.80 9.45
C ALA A 171 -0.61 15.80 9.10
N GLU A 172 -0.25 15.64 7.83
CA GLU A 172 0.88 14.79 7.43
C GLU A 172 2.20 15.34 8.00
N THR A 173 2.43 16.65 7.91
CA THR A 173 3.64 17.25 8.49
C THR A 173 3.66 17.14 10.03
N ALA A 174 2.51 17.26 10.69
CA ALA A 174 2.38 17.08 12.13
C ALA A 174 2.70 15.62 12.53
N THR A 175 2.07 14.64 11.89
CA THR A 175 2.34 13.20 12.13
C THR A 175 3.79 12.82 11.85
N GLN A 176 4.42 13.43 10.83
CA GLN A 176 5.84 13.19 10.54
C GLN A 176 6.76 13.72 11.65
N LYS A 177 6.48 14.92 12.18
CA LYS A 177 7.17 15.46 13.37
C LYS A 177 6.91 14.57 14.59
N GLU A 178 5.72 14.00 14.70
CA GLU A 178 5.37 13.08 15.78
C GLU A 178 6.17 11.79 15.74
N LEU A 179 6.22 11.15 14.58
CA LEU A 179 7.02 9.95 14.34
C LEU A 179 8.51 10.20 14.58
N ALA A 180 9.05 11.35 14.17
CA ALA A 180 10.45 11.69 14.43
C ALA A 180 10.75 11.77 15.94
N GLY A 181 9.87 12.42 16.72
CA GLY A 181 10.02 12.49 18.18
C GLY A 181 9.91 11.12 18.87
N LEU A 182 8.98 10.26 18.42
CA LEU A 182 8.85 8.91 18.98
C LEU A 182 10.01 7.99 18.61
N LYS A 183 10.59 8.13 17.41
CA LYS A 183 11.79 7.39 16.99
C LYS A 183 13.00 7.77 17.83
N LEU A 184 13.21 9.07 18.05
CA LEU A 184 14.25 9.55 18.96
C LEU A 184 14.06 8.99 20.38
N LEU A 185 12.84 8.99 20.89
CA LEU A 185 12.51 8.40 22.19
C LEU A 185 12.79 6.90 22.25
N LYS A 186 12.43 6.16 21.20
CA LYS A 186 12.71 4.73 21.08
C LYS A 186 14.22 4.47 21.16
N ASP A 187 15.01 5.18 20.36
CA ASP A 187 16.46 5.02 20.33
C ASP A 187 17.08 5.31 21.71
N ARG A 188 16.56 6.33 22.40
CA ARG A 188 17.01 6.65 23.76
C ARG A 188 16.66 5.55 24.76
N VAL A 189 15.42 5.10 24.77
CA VAL A 189 14.96 4.02 25.66
C VAL A 189 15.71 2.70 25.37
N THR A 190 16.06 2.41 24.10
CA THR A 190 16.87 1.25 23.75
C THR A 190 18.24 1.29 24.41
N VAL A 191 18.90 2.46 24.44
CA VAL A 191 20.21 2.61 25.08
C VAL A 191 20.12 2.33 26.59
N HIS A 192 19.12 2.87 27.28
CA HIS A 192 18.93 2.60 28.71
C HIS A 192 18.56 1.13 28.96
N LYS A 193 17.70 0.54 28.12
CA LYS A 193 17.34 -0.86 28.22
C LYS A 193 18.56 -1.76 28.07
N ASP A 194 19.38 -1.55 27.04
CA ASP A 194 20.56 -2.38 26.77
C ASP A 194 21.57 -2.27 27.91
N ARG A 195 21.72 -1.08 28.52
CA ARG A 195 22.53 -0.88 29.73
C ARG A 195 22.03 -1.75 30.88
N GLU A 196 20.72 -1.76 31.15
CA GLU A 196 20.14 -2.56 32.24
C GLU A 196 20.14 -4.07 31.94
N GLU A 197 19.98 -4.48 30.69
CA GLU A 197 20.10 -5.90 30.28
C GLU A 197 21.54 -6.42 30.41
N LEU A 198 22.54 -5.58 30.15
CA LEU A 198 23.94 -5.92 30.42
C LEU A 198 24.21 -6.11 31.91
N LYS A 199 23.62 -5.26 32.77
CA LYS A 199 23.66 -5.46 34.23
C LYS A 199 22.99 -6.78 34.62
N GLU A 200 21.77 -7.03 34.12
CA GLU A 200 21.02 -8.27 34.37
C GLU A 200 21.85 -9.52 34.00
N LYS A 201 22.49 -9.53 32.82
CA LYS A 201 23.36 -10.65 32.39
C LYS A 201 24.54 -10.87 33.32
N LYS A 202 25.18 -9.80 33.80
CA LYS A 202 26.30 -9.88 34.76
C LYS A 202 25.82 -10.46 36.10
N TYR A 203 24.71 -9.97 36.63
CA TYR A 203 24.11 -10.50 37.86
C TYR A 203 23.74 -11.99 37.73
N ARG A 204 23.15 -12.41 36.61
CA ARG A 204 22.85 -13.84 36.37
C ARG A 204 24.12 -14.70 36.35
N MET A 205 25.19 -14.21 35.72
CA MET A 205 26.46 -14.93 35.67
C MET A 205 27.11 -15.04 37.06
N GLU A 206 27.02 -13.99 37.88
CA GLU A 206 27.58 -13.97 39.24
C GLU A 206 26.78 -14.87 40.19
N ALA A 207 25.45 -14.79 40.17
CA ALA A 207 24.57 -15.66 40.94
C ALA A 207 24.78 -17.15 40.58
N ALA A 208 24.91 -17.46 39.29
CA ALA A 208 25.18 -18.82 38.85
C ALA A 208 26.57 -19.32 39.31
N ARG A 209 27.59 -18.44 39.34
CA ARG A 209 28.91 -18.77 39.92
C ARG A 209 28.87 -18.99 41.43
N GLN A 210 28.08 -18.20 42.17
CA GLN A 210 27.89 -18.38 43.61
C GLN A 210 27.21 -19.71 43.93
N LYS A 211 26.11 -20.04 43.23
CA LYS A 211 25.44 -21.35 43.37
C LYS A 211 26.37 -22.53 43.07
N GLN A 212 27.28 -22.37 42.10
CA GLN A 212 28.31 -23.38 41.82
C GLN A 212 29.34 -23.51 42.94
N ALA A 213 29.75 -22.41 43.58
CA ALA A 213 30.66 -22.43 44.72
C ALA A 213 30.02 -23.13 45.94
N GLU A 214 28.77 -22.79 46.26
CA GLU A 214 28.00 -23.40 47.35
C GLU A 214 27.71 -24.89 47.09
N GLY A 215 27.41 -25.26 45.85
CA GLY A 215 27.21 -26.66 45.45
C GLY A 215 28.49 -27.50 45.55
N HIS A 216 29.67 -26.87 45.54
CA HIS A 216 30.96 -27.55 45.70
C HIS A 216 31.38 -27.68 47.18
N GLU A 217 30.90 -26.81 48.07
CA GLU A 217 31.14 -26.91 49.52
C GLU A 217 30.24 -27.95 50.20
N ASN A 218 29.00 -28.14 49.74
CA ASN A 218 28.07 -29.14 50.29
C ASN A 218 28.31 -30.60 49.79
N GLY A 219 29.44 -30.85 49.13
CA GLY A 219 29.83 -32.15 48.57
C GLY A 219 30.22 -33.23 49.59
N GLU A 220 30.27 -32.90 50.89
CA GLU A 220 30.45 -33.87 51.97
C GLU A 220 29.40 -33.65 53.07
N THR A 221 28.15 -34.08 52.85
CA THR A 221 27.37 -34.96 53.76
C THR A 221 25.86 -34.98 53.45
N SER A 222 25.35 -36.20 53.34
CA SER A 222 23.96 -36.67 53.57
C SER A 222 22.76 -36.07 52.82
N LYS A 223 21.98 -36.99 52.23
CA LYS A 223 20.56 -36.87 51.90
C LYS A 223 19.77 -36.12 52.99
N GLN A 224 19.08 -35.05 52.64
CA GLN A 224 17.82 -34.70 53.28
C GLN A 224 16.97 -33.78 52.40
N GLN A 225 15.68 -34.13 52.31
CA GLN A 225 14.59 -33.34 51.75
C GLN A 225 14.58 -31.93 52.34
N PHE A 226 14.50 -30.90 51.50
CA PHE A 226 14.13 -29.55 51.90
C PHE A 226 12.93 -29.10 51.08
N SER A 227 11.91 -28.59 51.78
CA SER A 227 10.63 -28.14 51.25
C SER A 227 10.68 -26.68 50.78
N ASP A 228 10.01 -26.41 49.66
CA ASP A 228 9.83 -25.15 48.91
C ASP A 228 9.41 -23.91 49.73
N ALA A 229 9.07 -24.05 51.01
CA ALA A 229 8.60 -22.95 51.85
C ALA A 229 9.74 -22.06 52.40
N LYS A 230 10.96 -22.59 52.55
CA LYS A 230 12.11 -21.83 53.10
C LYS A 230 12.84 -21.00 52.05
N GLU A 231 12.67 -21.34 50.78
CA GLU A 231 13.32 -20.68 49.64
C GLU A 231 12.68 -19.32 49.34
N LYS A 232 11.36 -19.17 49.61
CA LYS A 232 10.66 -17.88 49.46
C LYS A 232 11.05 -16.84 50.51
N GLU A 233 11.27 -17.26 51.76
CA GLU A 233 11.63 -16.36 52.86
C GLU A 233 13.10 -15.90 52.76
N ALA A 234 13.98 -16.73 52.19
CA ALA A 234 15.38 -16.37 51.92
C ALA A 234 15.55 -15.45 50.71
N VAL A 235 14.68 -15.54 49.71
CA VAL A 235 14.65 -14.61 48.56
C VAL A 235 14.07 -13.24 48.96
N GLU A 236 13.16 -13.21 49.94
CA GLU A 236 12.56 -11.97 50.48
C GLU A 236 13.47 -11.26 51.50
N ALA A 237 14.46 -11.97 52.08
CA ALA A 237 15.44 -11.44 53.05
C ALA A 237 16.78 -10.99 52.45
N LEU A 238 16.94 -11.02 51.11
CA LEU A 238 18.10 -10.40 50.46
C LEU A 238 17.97 -8.88 50.52
N GLU A 239 18.44 -8.30 51.63
CA GLU A 239 18.68 -6.85 51.74
C GLU A 239 19.54 -6.37 50.57
N PHE A 240 18.98 -5.45 49.79
CA PHE A 240 19.58 -4.81 48.63
C PHE A 240 20.79 -3.90 48.99
N GLU A 241 21.19 -3.84 50.27
CA GLU A 241 22.30 -2.99 50.74
C GLU A 241 23.68 -3.68 50.77
N GLY A 242 23.77 -4.97 50.46
CA GLY A 242 24.97 -5.78 50.71
C GLY A 242 26.00 -5.92 49.57
N LEU A 243 25.81 -5.33 48.38
CA LEU A 243 26.69 -5.60 47.23
C LEU A 243 27.26 -4.35 46.53
N ASP A 244 27.66 -3.37 47.33
CA ASP A 244 28.15 -2.07 46.86
C ASP A 244 29.64 -2.09 46.39
N SER A 245 30.14 -3.20 45.83
CA SER A 245 31.56 -3.33 45.47
C SER A 245 31.91 -3.88 44.09
N VAL A 246 30.92 -4.20 43.24
CA VAL A 246 31.17 -4.46 41.82
C VAL A 246 31.11 -3.13 41.08
N ARG A 247 32.27 -2.48 40.95
CA ARG A 247 32.42 -1.47 39.89
C ARG A 247 32.33 -2.17 38.55
N VAL A 248 31.13 -2.12 38.00
CA VAL A 248 30.92 -2.10 36.57
C VAL A 248 31.82 -0.98 36.04
N ALA A 249 32.70 -1.29 35.08
CA ALA A 249 33.29 -0.26 34.25
C ALA A 249 32.12 0.50 33.60
N ASP A 250 31.79 1.66 34.15
CA ASP A 250 30.73 2.56 33.69
C ASP A 250 31.13 3.29 32.39
N ASP A 251 32.20 2.87 31.70
CA ASP A 251 32.86 3.68 30.67
C ASP A 251 32.45 3.40 29.22
N ASP A 252 31.64 2.37 28.90
CA ASP A 252 31.50 1.99 27.48
C ASP A 252 30.21 2.47 26.77
N VAL A 253 29.27 3.11 27.47
CA VAL A 253 28.12 3.78 26.81
C VAL A 253 27.88 5.15 27.43
N PRO A 254 28.51 6.21 26.91
CA PRO A 254 28.25 7.57 27.38
C PRO A 254 26.78 7.91 27.14
N VAL A 255 26.03 8.02 28.23
CA VAL A 255 24.69 8.59 28.24
C VAL A 255 24.86 10.11 28.11
N ASN A 256 24.61 10.64 26.91
CA ASN A 256 24.66 12.07 26.64
C ASN A 256 23.44 12.75 27.28
N SER A 257 23.65 13.49 28.37
CA SER A 257 22.58 14.13 29.14
C SER A 257 21.76 15.13 28.32
N GLU A 258 22.36 15.75 27.29
CA GLU A 258 21.66 16.70 26.42
C GLU A 258 20.65 16.01 25.47
N GLU A 259 20.87 14.74 25.15
CA GLU A 259 19.94 13.94 24.34
C GLU A 259 18.80 13.36 25.19
N ASP A 260 19.10 13.03 26.44
CA ASP A 260 18.12 12.59 27.45
C ASP A 260 17.17 13.73 27.81
N GLU A 261 17.69 14.97 27.95
CA GLU A 261 16.87 16.15 28.16
C GLU A 261 15.92 16.40 26.98
N ARG A 262 16.42 16.35 25.74
CA ARG A 262 15.59 16.47 24.52
C ARG A 262 14.51 15.38 24.45
N ALA A 263 14.84 14.13 24.75
CA ALA A 263 13.86 13.05 24.81
C ALA A 263 12.80 13.30 25.92
N SER A 264 13.22 13.82 27.07
CA SER A 264 12.32 14.15 28.18
C SER A 264 11.34 15.30 27.84
N GLU A 265 11.76 16.27 27.02
CA GLU A 265 10.90 17.36 26.53
C GLU A 265 9.82 16.84 25.56
N VAL A 266 10.19 15.89 24.68
CA VAL A 266 9.23 15.21 23.79
C VAL A 266 8.19 14.42 24.61
N LEU A 267 8.57 13.81 25.73
CA LEU A 267 7.63 13.12 26.63
C LEU A 267 6.73 14.09 27.41
N ASN A 268 7.28 15.19 27.93
CA ASN A 268 6.52 16.18 28.70
C ASN A 268 5.41 16.84 27.87
N SER A 269 5.68 17.09 26.58
CA SER A 269 4.67 17.62 25.66
C SER A 269 3.59 16.58 25.29
N ARG A 270 3.82 15.29 25.59
CA ARG A 270 3.01 14.16 25.09
C ARG A 270 2.64 13.16 26.18
N ARG A 271 2.32 13.65 27.38
CA ARG A 271 2.06 12.91 28.64
C ARG A 271 1.12 11.68 28.54
N GLU A 272 0.43 11.50 27.42
CA GLU A 272 -0.55 10.43 27.17
C GLU A 272 0.00 9.21 26.40
N THR A 273 1.18 9.29 25.76
CA THR A 273 1.65 8.22 24.83
C THR A 273 2.31 7.03 25.52
N VAL A 274 2.95 7.24 26.69
CA VAL A 274 3.61 6.18 27.46
C VAL A 274 2.99 6.12 28.85
N LYS A 275 2.30 5.01 29.16
CA LYS A 275 1.56 4.84 30.42
C LYS A 275 2.32 4.01 31.44
N SER A 276 3.26 3.21 30.97
CA SER A 276 4.09 2.37 31.84
C SER A 276 5.01 3.20 32.73
N LEU A 277 5.03 2.84 34.01
CA LEU A 277 5.98 3.36 34.99
C LEU A 277 7.19 2.43 35.07
N ILE A 278 8.33 3.01 35.39
CA ILE A 278 9.58 2.30 35.62
C ILE A 278 9.69 1.99 37.10
N GLU A 279 9.97 0.73 37.41
CA GLU A 279 10.18 0.26 38.79
C GLU A 279 11.67 0.31 39.09
N LEU A 280 12.07 1.17 40.03
CA LEU A 280 13.43 1.23 40.54
C LEU A 280 13.73 0.04 41.47
N PRO A 281 15.01 -0.24 41.75
CA PRO A 281 15.38 -1.31 42.68
C PRO A 281 14.79 -1.14 44.09
N ASP A 282 14.56 0.10 44.52
CA ASP A 282 13.93 0.45 45.81
C ASP A 282 12.40 0.20 45.84
N GLY A 283 11.83 -0.36 44.76
CA GLY A 283 10.38 -0.59 44.60
C GLY A 283 9.56 0.67 44.25
N THR A 284 10.21 1.82 44.11
CA THR A 284 9.55 3.08 43.71
C THR A 284 9.20 3.07 42.22
N ARG A 285 8.02 3.59 41.87
CA ARG A 285 7.52 3.68 40.49
C ARG A 285 7.59 5.11 39.98
N VAL A 286 8.34 5.32 38.91
CA VAL A 286 8.65 6.66 38.37
C VAL A 286 8.27 6.72 36.88
N PRO A 287 7.73 7.83 36.37
CA PRO A 287 7.45 7.96 34.94
C PRO A 287 8.75 8.00 34.13
N LEU A 288 8.68 7.56 32.87
CA LEU A 288 9.85 7.50 31.97
C LEU A 288 10.61 8.83 31.87
N ALA A 289 9.90 9.97 31.81
CA ALA A 289 10.52 11.28 31.71
C ALA A 289 11.40 11.63 32.91
N ASP A 290 10.98 11.23 34.11
CA ASP A 290 11.74 11.48 35.33
C ASP A 290 12.92 10.51 35.44
N TYR A 291 12.74 9.25 35.03
CA TYR A 291 13.83 8.28 34.95
C TYR A 291 14.95 8.76 34.01
N LEU A 292 14.62 9.28 32.83
CA LEU A 292 15.62 9.83 31.88
C LEU A 292 16.37 11.05 32.45
N ARG A 293 15.76 11.81 33.36
CA ARG A 293 16.40 12.95 34.03
C ARG A 293 17.24 12.55 35.24
N MET A 294 17.10 11.32 35.73
CA MET A 294 17.88 10.86 36.87
C MET A 294 19.34 10.74 36.49
N ASN A 295 20.20 11.33 37.31
CA ASN A 295 21.63 11.30 37.09
C ASN A 295 22.18 9.93 37.54
N HIS A 296 22.10 8.93 36.66
CA HIS A 296 22.49 7.55 36.93
C HIS A 296 23.97 7.37 37.29
N ASN A 297 24.80 8.41 37.10
CA ASN A 297 26.22 8.41 37.48
C ASN A 297 26.48 8.81 38.95
N LYS A 298 25.47 9.26 39.71
CA LYS A 298 25.66 9.74 41.10
C LYS A 298 25.49 8.67 42.18
N GLN A 299 25.10 7.45 41.85
CA GLN A 299 24.85 6.40 42.86
C GLN A 299 26.05 5.49 43.19
N ALA A 300 27.20 5.61 42.52
CA ALA A 300 28.39 4.90 42.96
C ALA A 300 29.30 5.84 43.79
N PRO A 301 29.44 5.68 45.11
CA PRO A 301 30.60 6.24 45.79
C PRO A 301 31.85 5.67 45.12
N THR A 302 32.60 6.52 44.43
CA THR A 302 33.87 6.18 43.80
C THR A 302 34.96 5.96 44.86
N LYS A 303 34.79 4.99 45.77
CA LYS A 303 35.92 4.31 46.43
C LYS A 303 36.80 3.59 45.40
N LYS A 304 37.51 4.31 44.50
CA LYS A 304 38.52 3.71 43.60
C LYS A 304 39.23 2.61 44.39
N ARG A 305 39.12 1.34 43.97
CA ARG A 305 39.84 0.28 44.66
C ARG A 305 41.30 0.70 44.65
N ALA A 306 41.95 0.65 45.81
CA ALA A 306 43.39 0.78 45.86
C ALA A 306 43.97 -0.19 44.81
N PRO A 307 44.97 0.21 44.02
CA PRO A 307 45.60 -0.68 43.06
C PRO A 307 45.94 -2.00 43.79
N ARG A 308 45.58 -3.13 43.18
CA ARG A 308 45.83 -4.46 43.75
C ARG A 308 47.28 -4.50 44.23
N THR A 309 47.48 -5.01 45.44
CA THR A 309 48.84 -5.11 45.97
C THR A 309 49.64 -6.08 45.10
N ALA A 310 50.95 -5.86 44.97
CA ALA A 310 51.81 -6.70 44.14
C ALA A 310 51.84 -8.19 44.58
N GLU A 311 51.37 -8.48 45.79
CA GLU A 311 51.19 -9.84 46.32
C GLU A 311 49.87 -10.47 45.86
N GLU A 312 48.77 -9.74 45.82
CA GLU A 312 47.49 -10.22 45.28
C GLU A 312 47.57 -10.51 43.77
N MET A 313 48.23 -9.63 43.00
CA MET A 313 48.47 -9.90 41.57
C MET A 313 49.35 -11.14 41.36
N ARG A 314 50.40 -11.31 42.18
CA ARG A 314 51.24 -12.52 42.16
C ARG A 314 50.52 -13.80 42.61
N ARG A 315 49.38 -13.70 43.29
CA ARG A 315 48.57 -14.85 43.72
C ARG A 315 47.50 -15.23 42.71
N GLU A 316 46.90 -14.25 42.03
CA GLU A 316 45.71 -14.44 41.18
C GLU A 316 46.00 -14.47 39.66
N ASP A 317 47.17 -14.03 39.19
CA ASP A 317 47.52 -14.09 37.77
C ASP A 317 47.71 -15.53 37.27
N PHE A 318 47.70 -15.74 35.94
CA PHE A 318 47.62 -17.05 35.25
C PHE A 318 48.60 -18.13 35.76
N LEU A 319 49.72 -17.75 36.40
CA LEU A 319 50.71 -18.65 37.01
C LEU A 319 50.90 -18.46 38.53
N GLY A 320 50.20 -17.50 39.15
CA GLY A 320 50.28 -17.19 40.58
C GLY A 320 49.92 -18.37 41.50
N PRO A 321 48.85 -19.13 41.20
CA PRO A 321 48.50 -20.32 41.98
C PRO A 321 49.52 -21.47 41.87
N LEU A 322 50.37 -21.48 40.84
CA LEU A 322 51.37 -22.52 40.61
C LEU A 322 52.56 -22.40 41.58
N PHE A 323 53.01 -21.17 41.84
CA PHE A 323 54.20 -20.91 42.65
C PHE A 323 53.89 -20.40 44.06
N ASN A 324 52.79 -19.67 44.26
CA ASN A 324 52.44 -19.02 45.53
C ASN A 324 51.03 -19.36 46.07
N GLY A 325 50.35 -20.36 45.48
CA GLY A 325 49.02 -20.80 45.90
C GLY A 325 48.99 -21.83 47.04
N ASP A 326 47.87 -21.89 47.75
CA ASP A 326 47.59 -22.88 48.79
C ASP A 326 47.59 -24.31 48.20
N ALA A 327 47.74 -25.32 49.06
CA ALA A 327 47.98 -26.72 48.68
C ALA A 327 46.95 -27.29 47.68
N GLU A 328 45.76 -26.70 47.62
CA GLU A 328 44.65 -27.09 46.75
C GLU A 328 44.76 -26.54 45.32
N GLY A 329 45.37 -25.37 45.13
CA GLY A 329 45.64 -24.78 43.81
C GLY A 329 46.77 -25.51 43.06
N ARG A 330 47.80 -25.94 43.80
CA ARG A 330 48.91 -26.74 43.24
C ARG A 330 48.48 -28.14 42.81
N LYS A 331 47.52 -28.75 43.51
CA LYS A 331 46.90 -30.02 43.10
C LYS A 331 46.14 -29.92 41.78
N ARG A 332 45.38 -28.83 41.57
CA ARG A 332 44.63 -28.61 40.31
C ARG A 332 45.55 -28.44 39.11
N ILE A 333 46.63 -27.67 39.22
CA ILE A 333 47.55 -27.48 38.09
C ILE A 333 48.43 -28.71 37.84
N GLY A 334 48.81 -29.45 38.89
CA GLY A 334 49.42 -30.78 38.74
C GLY A 334 48.53 -31.75 37.96
N LEU A 335 47.22 -31.71 38.19
CA LEU A 335 46.23 -32.48 37.45
C LEU A 335 46.15 -32.07 35.96
N TYR A 336 46.22 -30.77 35.67
CA TYR A 336 46.23 -30.25 34.29
C TYR A 336 47.52 -30.60 33.53
N ALA A 337 48.69 -30.58 34.19
CA ALA A 337 49.96 -30.98 33.60
C ALA A 337 50.02 -32.50 33.31
N LEU A 338 49.47 -33.33 34.20
CA LEU A 338 49.32 -34.78 33.94
C LEU A 338 48.34 -35.05 32.79
N ARG A 339 47.32 -34.21 32.63
CA ARG A 339 46.33 -34.30 31.55
C ARG A 339 46.90 -33.89 30.18
N THR A 340 47.83 -32.93 30.12
CA THR A 340 48.53 -32.54 28.88
C THR A 340 49.63 -33.53 28.50
N ILE A 341 50.37 -34.09 29.47
CA ILE A 341 51.32 -35.18 29.23
C ILE A 341 50.60 -36.44 28.71
N GLY A 342 49.38 -36.72 29.21
CA GLY A 342 48.53 -37.80 28.71
C GLY A 342 47.95 -37.61 27.30
N ILE A 343 48.07 -36.41 26.70
CA ILE A 343 47.72 -36.16 25.28
C ILE A 343 48.88 -36.59 24.36
N VAL A 344 50.12 -36.37 24.80
CA VAL A 344 51.34 -36.63 23.99
C VAL A 344 51.66 -38.13 23.90
N ILE A 345 51.24 -38.94 24.87
CA ILE A 345 51.65 -40.35 25.00
C ILE A 345 50.67 -41.34 24.34
N SER A 346 49.44 -40.91 23.96
CA SER A 346 48.39 -41.83 23.49
C SER A 346 47.97 -41.60 22.02
N PRO A 347 48.39 -42.46 21.07
CA PRO A 347 47.92 -42.40 19.68
C PRO A 347 46.42 -42.69 19.53
N VAL A 348 45.80 -43.35 20.52
CA VAL A 348 44.34 -43.57 20.59
C VAL A 348 43.59 -42.24 20.79
N ARG A 349 44.20 -41.27 21.47
CA ARG A 349 43.61 -39.95 21.70
C ARG A 349 43.71 -39.03 20.47
N VAL A 350 44.75 -39.17 19.67
CA VAL A 350 44.87 -38.47 18.37
C VAL A 350 43.77 -38.92 17.41
N LEU A 351 43.43 -40.22 17.39
CA LEU A 351 42.33 -40.78 16.60
C LEU A 351 40.96 -40.25 17.05
N ILE A 352 40.73 -40.15 18.37
CA ILE A 352 39.48 -39.64 18.93
C ILE A 352 39.33 -38.13 18.68
N GLU A 353 40.39 -37.34 18.76
CA GLU A 353 40.34 -35.92 18.41
C GLU A 353 40.24 -35.67 16.90
N LEU A 354 40.83 -36.51 16.03
CA LEU A 354 40.60 -36.45 14.58
C LEU A 354 39.13 -36.72 14.21
N ILE A 355 38.46 -37.60 14.94
CA ILE A 355 37.03 -37.93 14.76
C ILE A 355 36.14 -36.80 15.30
N LEU A 356 36.49 -36.21 16.46
CA LEU A 356 35.72 -35.13 17.09
C LEU A 356 35.99 -33.73 16.52
N PHE A 357 37.11 -33.51 15.83
CA PHE A 357 37.52 -32.22 15.27
C PHE A 357 37.46 -32.17 13.73
N SER A 358 36.86 -33.19 13.08
CA SER A 358 36.47 -33.05 11.67
C SER A 358 35.33 -32.02 11.57
N PRO A 359 35.36 -31.07 10.62
CA PRO A 359 34.32 -30.06 10.51
C PRO A 359 32.96 -30.73 10.26
N ARG A 360 31.89 -30.10 10.77
CA ARG A 360 30.47 -30.52 10.80
C ARG A 360 29.88 -31.26 9.57
N THR A 361 30.58 -31.33 8.44
CA THR A 361 30.14 -31.96 7.19
C THR A 361 30.12 -33.50 7.24
N LEU A 362 30.92 -34.14 8.09
CA LEU A 362 30.90 -35.62 8.23
C LEU A 362 29.74 -36.11 9.11
N TRP A 363 29.36 -35.34 10.14
CA TRP A 363 28.25 -35.70 11.03
C TRP A 363 26.87 -35.49 10.39
N SER A 364 26.75 -34.62 9.38
CA SER A 364 25.50 -34.50 8.59
C SER A 364 25.27 -35.67 7.62
N VAL A 365 26.28 -36.50 7.34
CA VAL A 365 26.14 -37.70 6.50
C VAL A 365 25.79 -38.94 7.34
N LEU A 366 26.18 -38.98 8.62
CA LEU A 366 25.94 -40.11 9.53
C LEU A 366 24.71 -39.94 10.43
N SER A 367 24.06 -38.78 10.44
CA SER A 367 22.88 -38.51 11.29
C SER A 367 21.57 -38.47 10.53
N THR A 368 21.24 -39.62 9.92
CA THR A 368 19.84 -40.01 9.85
C THR A 368 19.43 -40.59 11.21
N PRO A 369 18.27 -40.20 11.77
CA PRO A 369 17.87 -40.57 13.14
C PRO A 369 17.61 -42.07 13.34
N GLU A 370 17.71 -42.89 12.29
CA GLU A 370 17.44 -44.34 12.36
C GLU A 370 18.66 -45.17 12.80
N ILE A 371 19.89 -44.68 12.59
CA ILE A 371 21.11 -45.49 12.82
C ILE A 371 21.76 -45.18 14.18
N ALA A 372 21.68 -43.94 14.69
CA ALA A 372 22.37 -43.57 15.93
C ALA A 372 21.65 -44.05 17.20
N GLY A 373 20.31 -44.03 17.24
CA GLY A 373 19.56 -44.51 18.41
C GLY A 373 19.74 -46.02 18.65
N SER A 374 19.77 -46.82 17.57
CA SER A 374 19.87 -48.27 17.67
C SER A 374 21.27 -48.80 17.96
N VAL A 375 22.31 -47.97 17.79
CA VAL A 375 23.70 -48.35 18.10
C VAL A 375 24.06 -47.96 19.53
N ILE A 376 23.50 -46.87 20.07
CA ILE A 376 23.70 -46.47 21.47
C ILE A 376 23.03 -47.49 22.42
N ASP A 377 21.85 -48.00 22.06
CA ASP A 377 21.15 -49.04 22.84
C ASP A 377 21.72 -50.46 22.62
N LYS A 378 22.61 -50.64 21.62
CA LYS A 378 23.31 -51.91 21.34
C LYS A 378 24.78 -51.91 21.78
N LEU A 379 25.26 -50.82 22.39
CA LEU A 379 26.52 -50.89 23.12
C LEU A 379 26.33 -51.92 24.23
N PRO A 380 27.17 -52.97 24.30
CA PRO A 380 27.05 -53.92 25.38
C PRO A 380 27.16 -53.13 26.69
N ASP A 381 26.15 -53.26 27.55
CA ASP A 381 26.33 -52.97 28.97
C ASP A 381 27.53 -53.81 29.40
N PHE A 382 28.70 -53.17 29.52
CA PHE A 382 29.87 -53.82 30.06
C PHE A 382 29.53 -54.19 31.49
N ALA A 383 29.07 -55.43 31.70
CA ALA A 383 28.70 -55.94 32.99
C ALA A 383 29.86 -55.70 33.94
N TYR A 384 29.66 -54.79 34.90
CA TYR A 384 30.69 -54.39 35.82
C TYR A 384 31.20 -55.63 36.58
N PRO A 385 32.48 -56.02 36.44
CA PRO A 385 33.04 -57.10 37.27
C PRO A 385 33.09 -56.68 38.75
N SER A 386 32.80 -55.41 39.06
CA SER A 386 32.78 -54.80 40.39
C SER A 386 31.80 -55.45 41.38
N ARG A 387 30.77 -56.17 40.90
CA ARG A 387 29.78 -56.89 41.72
C ARG A 387 30.10 -58.36 41.95
N SER A 388 31.07 -58.93 41.23
CA SER A 388 31.46 -60.33 41.42
C SER A 388 32.43 -60.46 42.59
N ILE A 389 32.03 -61.22 43.62
CA ILE A 389 32.82 -61.48 44.83
C ILE A 389 34.16 -62.13 44.46
N TRP A 390 34.15 -62.98 43.43
CA TRP A 390 35.32 -63.67 42.89
C TRP A 390 36.39 -62.71 42.34
N PHE A 391 35.98 -61.65 41.62
CA PHE A 391 36.91 -60.68 41.03
C PHE A 391 37.52 -59.72 42.07
N ARG A 392 36.88 -59.58 43.24
CA ARG A 392 37.46 -58.90 44.42
C ARG A 392 38.52 -59.73 45.15
N GLN A 393 38.49 -61.06 45.02
CA GLN A 393 39.43 -61.98 45.69
C GLN A 393 40.65 -62.35 44.85
N LEU A 394 40.64 -62.13 43.54
CA LEU A 394 41.77 -62.39 42.66
C LEU A 394 42.98 -61.50 43.00
N GLY A 395 44.13 -62.14 43.24
CA GLY A 395 45.40 -61.45 43.52
C GLY A 395 45.47 -60.72 44.87
N GLY A 396 44.63 -61.08 45.84
CA GLY A 396 44.62 -60.43 47.16
C GLY A 396 44.04 -59.01 47.16
N GLY A 397 43.22 -58.65 46.17
CA GLY A 397 42.60 -57.33 46.04
C GLY A 397 43.38 -56.34 45.15
N SER A 398 44.67 -56.55 44.90
CA SER A 398 45.47 -55.57 44.13
C SER A 398 45.07 -55.46 42.65
N VAL A 399 44.57 -56.55 42.05
CA VAL A 399 44.08 -56.56 40.66
C VAL A 399 42.75 -55.81 40.57
N TYR A 400 41.90 -55.92 41.58
CA TYR A 400 40.65 -55.16 41.69
C TYR A 400 40.92 -53.68 41.95
N ASP A 401 41.90 -53.35 42.79
CA ASP A 401 42.33 -51.97 43.05
C ASP A 401 42.96 -51.33 41.80
N GLY A 402 43.76 -52.08 41.05
CA GLY A 402 44.30 -51.64 39.76
C GLY A 402 43.20 -51.42 38.71
N TYR A 403 42.28 -52.37 38.56
CA TYR A 403 41.15 -52.26 37.65
C TYR A 403 40.21 -51.10 38.03
N SER A 404 39.86 -50.96 39.31
CA SER A 404 39.01 -49.87 39.79
C SER A 404 39.68 -48.50 39.64
N SER A 405 40.99 -48.40 39.86
CA SER A 405 41.76 -47.16 39.64
C SER A 405 41.81 -46.78 38.16
N VAL A 406 41.99 -47.76 37.27
CA VAL A 406 41.97 -47.53 35.81
C VAL A 406 40.57 -47.13 35.32
N MET A 407 39.52 -47.80 35.81
CA MET A 407 38.14 -47.47 35.46
C MET A 407 37.70 -46.12 36.05
N TRP A 408 38.17 -45.78 37.25
CA TRP A 408 37.99 -44.45 37.84
C TRP A 408 38.71 -43.39 37.00
N GLY A 409 39.98 -43.62 36.62
CA GLY A 409 40.73 -42.72 35.76
C GLY A 409 40.07 -42.52 34.39
N ALA A 410 39.56 -43.59 33.78
CA ALA A 410 38.81 -43.53 32.52
C ALA A 410 37.51 -42.74 32.67
N ARG A 411 36.78 -42.92 33.77
CA ARG A 411 35.54 -42.18 34.07
C ARG A 411 35.80 -40.70 34.30
N VAL A 412 36.83 -40.36 35.07
CA VAL A 412 37.23 -38.96 35.31
C VAL A 412 37.63 -38.30 33.99
N VAL A 413 38.38 -38.99 33.13
CA VAL A 413 38.76 -38.48 31.80
C VAL A 413 37.55 -38.31 30.89
N TRP A 414 36.57 -39.23 30.96
CA TRP A 414 35.32 -39.20 30.18
C TRP A 414 34.34 -38.12 30.64
N ASP A 415 34.22 -37.89 31.96
CA ASP A 415 33.29 -36.92 32.54
C ASP A 415 33.90 -35.50 32.60
N ALA A 416 35.23 -35.36 32.57
CA ALA A 416 35.90 -34.07 32.68
C ALA A 416 35.57 -33.04 31.58
N PRO A 417 35.27 -33.39 30.31
CA PRO A 417 34.78 -32.44 29.32
C PRO A 417 33.41 -31.87 29.68
N VAL A 418 32.50 -32.70 30.22
CA VAL A 418 31.15 -32.28 30.65
C VAL A 418 31.24 -31.37 31.88
N TYR A 419 32.08 -31.73 32.85
CA TYR A 419 32.37 -30.87 34.00
C TYR A 419 33.01 -29.53 33.61
N ALA A 420 34.02 -29.55 32.73
CA ALA A 420 34.65 -28.33 32.24
C ALA A 420 33.67 -27.45 31.46
N TYR A 421 32.75 -28.06 30.71
CA TYR A 421 31.69 -27.34 30.00
C TYR A 421 30.74 -26.65 30.98
N HIS A 422 30.20 -27.36 31.98
CA HIS A 422 29.32 -26.74 32.99
C HIS A 422 30.01 -25.70 33.88
N TYR A 423 31.32 -25.82 34.06
CA TYR A 423 32.12 -24.83 34.80
C TYR A 423 32.38 -23.55 33.98
N LEU A 424 32.69 -23.68 32.69
CA LEU A 424 32.90 -22.53 31.80
C LEU A 424 31.58 -21.86 31.41
N PHE A 425 30.50 -22.65 31.34
CA PHE A 425 29.16 -22.22 30.97
C PHE A 425 28.16 -22.61 32.06
N PRO A 426 28.11 -21.86 33.18
CA PRO A 426 27.14 -22.10 34.24
C PRO A 426 25.72 -21.95 33.68
N LYS A 427 24.79 -22.78 34.17
CA LYS A 427 23.37 -22.62 33.86
C LYS A 427 22.90 -21.32 34.50
N LEU A 428 22.48 -20.35 33.69
CA LEU A 428 21.94 -19.10 34.18
C LEU A 428 20.47 -19.32 34.59
N ASP A 429 20.07 -18.72 35.70
CA ASP A 429 18.67 -18.71 36.12
C ASP A 429 17.89 -17.67 35.31
N ASP A 430 16.94 -18.15 34.49
CA ASP A 430 16.08 -17.29 33.67
C ASP A 430 15.01 -16.54 34.50
N GLU A 431 14.81 -16.93 35.77
CA GLU A 431 13.89 -16.28 36.70
C GLU A 431 14.41 -14.94 37.22
N LEU A 432 15.72 -14.74 37.28
CA LEU A 432 16.32 -13.51 37.78
C LEU A 432 16.17 -12.39 36.74
N LYS A 433 15.21 -11.48 36.95
CA LYS A 433 14.96 -10.32 36.08
C LYS A 433 15.06 -9.04 36.89
N LEU A 434 15.78 -8.05 36.35
CA LEU A 434 15.82 -6.73 36.97
C LEU A 434 14.51 -5.97 36.72
N PRO A 435 13.88 -5.37 37.75
CA PRO A 435 12.60 -4.67 37.61
C PRO A 435 12.69 -3.47 36.65
N VAL A 436 13.83 -2.78 36.65
CA VAL A 436 14.13 -1.68 35.73
C VAL A 436 14.17 -2.17 34.27
N ALA A 437 14.87 -3.28 34.00
CA ALA A 437 14.99 -3.84 32.65
C ALA A 437 13.63 -4.33 32.14
N GLU A 438 12.83 -4.97 32.99
CA GLU A 438 11.49 -5.44 32.62
C GLU A 438 10.52 -4.29 32.34
N SER A 439 10.52 -3.24 33.17
CA SER A 439 9.70 -2.06 32.94
C SER A 439 10.12 -1.28 31.69
N LEU A 440 11.43 -1.14 31.41
CA LEU A 440 11.92 -0.56 30.15
C LEU A 440 11.52 -1.39 28.91
N ARG A 441 11.49 -2.72 29.00
CA ARG A 441 10.95 -3.57 27.92
C ARG A 441 9.47 -3.27 27.67
N LYS A 442 8.68 -3.08 28.72
CA LYS A 442 7.25 -2.74 28.60
C LYS A 442 7.07 -1.36 27.96
N VAL A 443 7.81 -0.36 28.41
CA VAL A 443 7.84 0.99 27.83
C VAL A 443 8.15 0.95 26.34
N LEU A 444 9.18 0.20 25.95
CA LEU A 444 9.59 0.10 24.55
C LEU A 444 8.51 -0.54 23.67
N ARG A 445 7.80 -1.57 24.17
CA ARG A 445 6.64 -2.16 23.46
C ARG A 445 5.50 -1.15 23.28
N GLU A 446 5.23 -0.30 24.27
CA GLU A 446 4.22 0.76 24.17
C GLU A 446 4.61 1.79 23.10
N ILE A 447 5.87 2.22 23.09
CA ILE A 447 6.40 3.15 22.08
C ILE A 447 6.34 2.53 20.68
N ASP A 448 6.77 1.28 20.52
CA ASP A 448 6.72 0.56 19.24
C ASP A 448 5.28 0.41 18.71
N ALA A 449 4.33 0.10 19.59
CA ALA A 449 2.92 0.05 19.22
C ALA A 449 2.39 1.42 18.78
N GLY A 450 2.81 2.50 19.46
CA GLY A 450 2.49 3.88 19.07
C GLY A 450 3.05 4.27 17.70
N ILE A 451 4.32 3.94 17.44
CA ILE A 451 4.97 4.18 16.14
C ILE A 451 4.24 3.40 15.05
N ALA A 452 3.99 2.10 15.25
CA ALA A 452 3.32 1.26 14.26
C ALA A 452 1.90 1.77 13.94
N LYS A 453 1.17 2.27 14.95
CA LYS A 453 -0.15 2.86 14.76
C LYS A 453 -0.08 4.13 13.90
N LEU A 454 0.83 5.05 14.21
CA LEU A 454 1.00 6.29 13.46
C LEU A 454 1.54 6.06 12.04
N GLU A 455 2.47 5.12 11.85
CA GLU A 455 2.96 4.75 10.52
C GLU A 455 1.84 4.14 9.68
N LYS A 456 0.96 3.33 10.28
CA LYS A 456 -0.23 2.82 9.60
C LYS A 456 -1.19 3.95 9.19
N GLU A 457 -1.52 4.85 10.11
CA GLU A 457 -2.41 5.99 9.82
C GLU A 457 -1.82 6.91 8.74
N GLN A 458 -0.50 7.13 8.75
CA GLN A 458 0.19 7.89 7.71
C GLN A 458 0.11 7.18 6.35
N ASN A 459 0.36 5.88 6.31
CA ASN A 459 0.29 5.10 5.08
C ASN A 459 -1.15 5.09 4.51
N ASP A 460 -2.17 4.89 5.35
CA ASP A 460 -3.56 4.91 4.93
C ASP A 460 -3.96 6.29 4.33
N LYS A 461 -3.51 7.40 4.95
CA LYS A 461 -3.72 8.75 4.41
C LYS A 461 -2.97 9.00 3.10
N ARG A 462 -1.72 8.51 2.98
CA ARG A 462 -0.91 8.63 1.76
C ARG A 462 -1.50 7.87 0.60
N GLU A 463 -1.93 6.63 0.85
CA GLU A 463 -2.62 5.82 -0.16
C GLU A 463 -3.91 6.53 -0.58
N ALA A 464 -4.71 7.03 0.36
CA ALA A 464 -5.90 7.80 0.04
C ALA A 464 -5.60 9.08 -0.77
N ALA A 465 -4.48 9.77 -0.53
CA ALA A 465 -4.07 10.96 -1.28
C ALA A 465 -3.49 10.63 -2.67
N LYS A 466 -2.91 9.44 -2.83
CA LYS A 466 -2.34 8.95 -4.10
C LYS A 466 -3.40 8.47 -5.08
N MET A 467 -4.56 8.04 -4.58
CA MET A 467 -5.68 7.62 -5.42
C MET A 467 -6.08 8.72 -6.41
N ASP A 468 -6.39 8.29 -7.63
CA ASP A 468 -6.82 9.18 -8.71
C ASP A 468 -8.33 9.46 -8.62
N TYR A 469 -8.68 10.66 -8.13
CA TYR A 469 -10.06 11.15 -8.05
C TYR A 469 -10.49 11.92 -9.31
N GLY A 470 -9.79 11.76 -10.43
CA GLY A 470 -10.05 12.44 -11.68
C GLY A 470 -9.62 13.91 -11.68
N PRO A 471 -10.07 14.70 -12.69
CA PRO A 471 -9.64 16.08 -12.86
C PRO A 471 -10.03 16.94 -11.66
N ASP A 472 -9.09 17.78 -11.20
CA ASP A 472 -9.19 18.63 -10.00
C ASP A 472 -9.48 17.87 -8.70
N ARG A 473 -9.32 16.53 -8.70
CA ARG A 473 -9.77 15.63 -7.63
C ARG A 473 -11.25 15.79 -7.28
N ALA A 474 -12.06 16.31 -8.21
CA ALA A 474 -13.44 16.72 -7.94
C ALA A 474 -14.31 15.57 -7.41
N TYR A 475 -14.11 14.35 -7.93
CA TYR A 475 -14.88 13.18 -7.52
C TYR A 475 -14.56 12.70 -6.09
N PHE A 476 -13.54 13.27 -5.42
CA PHE A 476 -13.26 12.98 -4.02
C PHE A 476 -14.50 13.18 -3.13
N ALA A 477 -15.34 14.17 -3.44
CA ALA A 477 -16.57 14.44 -2.71
C ALA A 477 -17.62 13.30 -2.78
N LEU A 478 -17.50 12.35 -3.72
CA LEU A 478 -18.34 11.16 -3.81
C LEU A 478 -17.79 9.97 -3.03
N LYS A 479 -16.52 9.99 -2.61
CA LYS A 479 -15.87 8.84 -1.95
C LYS A 479 -16.62 8.35 -0.71
N ASP A 480 -17.18 9.27 0.06
CA ASP A 480 -17.86 8.98 1.31
C ASP A 480 -19.41 9.01 1.17
N LYS A 481 -19.92 9.28 -0.04
CA LYS A 481 -21.36 9.29 -0.35
C LYS A 481 -21.75 8.04 -1.15
N CYS A 482 -22.89 7.43 -0.79
CA CYS A 482 -23.47 6.33 -1.54
C CYS A 482 -24.84 6.76 -2.09
N ILE A 483 -25.05 6.53 -3.38
CA ILE A 483 -26.30 6.82 -4.08
C ILE A 483 -27.09 5.51 -4.17
N GLU A 484 -28.33 5.52 -3.70
CA GLU A 484 -29.20 4.35 -3.70
C GLU A 484 -30.46 4.63 -4.53
N LYS A 485 -30.80 3.73 -5.46
CA LYS A 485 -32.04 3.83 -6.23
C LYS A 485 -32.60 2.45 -6.53
N ARG A 486 -33.92 2.31 -6.41
CA ARG A 486 -34.63 1.12 -6.86
C ARG A 486 -34.91 1.25 -8.35
N ILE A 487 -34.33 0.36 -9.14
CA ILE A 487 -34.54 0.28 -10.59
C ILE A 487 -35.10 -1.11 -10.88
N GLU A 488 -36.24 -1.14 -11.57
CA GLU A 488 -37.08 -2.33 -11.70
C GLU A 488 -37.44 -2.94 -10.33
N LYS A 489 -36.92 -4.15 -10.03
CA LYS A 489 -37.17 -4.89 -8.80
C LYS A 489 -36.04 -4.81 -7.78
N TYR A 490 -34.85 -4.35 -8.17
CA TYR A 490 -33.66 -4.40 -7.34
C TYR A 490 -33.27 -3.02 -6.79
N LEU A 491 -32.70 -3.00 -5.58
CA LEU A 491 -32.09 -1.80 -5.02
C LEU A 491 -30.60 -1.77 -5.40
N TYR A 492 -30.22 -0.80 -6.22
CA TYR A 492 -28.81 -0.59 -6.55
C TYR A 492 -28.21 0.45 -5.60
N LYS A 493 -27.04 0.13 -5.07
CA LYS A 493 -26.23 1.01 -4.21
C LYS A 493 -24.89 1.24 -4.88
N PHE A 494 -24.67 2.47 -5.30
CA PHE A 494 -23.43 2.94 -5.90
C PHE A 494 -22.62 3.75 -4.86
N CYS A 495 -21.44 3.27 -4.50
CA CYS A 495 -20.50 4.01 -3.64
C CYS A 495 -19.20 4.23 -4.42
N ALA A 496 -18.91 5.49 -4.77
CA ALA A 496 -17.76 5.83 -5.60
C ALA A 496 -16.43 5.44 -4.92
N PHE A 497 -15.46 4.93 -5.69
CA PHE A 497 -14.15 4.46 -5.21
C PHE A 497 -14.18 3.30 -4.20
N GLN A 498 -15.36 2.74 -3.90
CA GLN A 498 -15.53 1.64 -2.97
C GLN A 498 -16.08 0.40 -3.69
N GLU A 499 -17.36 0.10 -3.52
CA GLU A 499 -18.01 -1.07 -4.11
C GLU A 499 -19.45 -0.75 -4.49
N ILE A 500 -19.95 -1.50 -5.48
CA ILE A 500 -21.31 -1.41 -5.99
C ILE A 500 -22.05 -2.68 -5.60
N LYS A 501 -23.29 -2.51 -5.14
CA LYS A 501 -24.16 -3.62 -4.73
C LYS A 501 -25.52 -3.57 -5.41
N GLN A 502 -26.06 -4.75 -5.67
CA GLN A 502 -27.46 -5.01 -6.03
C GLN A 502 -28.08 -5.79 -4.87
N ASP A 503 -28.95 -5.13 -4.10
CA ASP A 503 -29.43 -5.61 -2.80
C ASP A 503 -28.26 -6.06 -1.90
N HIS A 504 -28.10 -7.37 -1.71
CA HIS A 504 -27.00 -7.98 -0.94
C HIS A 504 -25.86 -8.51 -1.83
N THR A 505 -26.06 -8.57 -3.15
CA THR A 505 -25.11 -9.10 -4.11
C THR A 505 -24.07 -8.04 -4.47
N LYS A 506 -22.79 -8.36 -4.33
CA LYS A 506 -21.71 -7.45 -4.75
C LYS A 506 -21.52 -7.51 -6.27
N LEU A 507 -21.70 -6.38 -6.94
CA LEU A 507 -21.48 -6.29 -8.38
C LEU A 507 -20.01 -6.02 -8.74
N GLY A 508 -19.30 -5.26 -7.91
CA GLY A 508 -17.88 -4.98 -8.15
C GLY A 508 -17.25 -4.11 -7.06
N LYS A 509 -15.92 -4.13 -7.00
CA LYS A 509 -15.06 -3.22 -6.24
C LYS A 509 -14.36 -2.29 -7.23
N TRP A 510 -14.10 -1.05 -6.82
CA TRP A 510 -13.36 -0.06 -7.60
C TRP A 510 -12.03 -0.65 -8.08
N ASP A 511 -11.80 -0.58 -9.40
CA ASP A 511 -10.62 -1.13 -10.07
C ASP A 511 -9.83 -0.04 -10.81
N GLY A 512 -10.48 1.04 -11.24
CA GLY A 512 -9.84 2.21 -11.85
C GLY A 512 -10.75 2.93 -12.83
N TRP A 513 -10.22 3.96 -13.48
CA TRP A 513 -10.89 4.64 -14.59
C TRP A 513 -10.84 3.78 -15.86
N ALA A 514 -11.83 3.94 -16.74
CA ALA A 514 -11.83 3.27 -18.03
C ALA A 514 -10.73 3.84 -18.95
N LEU A 515 -10.29 3.03 -19.91
CA LEU A 515 -9.32 3.43 -20.92
C LEU A 515 -10.03 3.54 -22.26
N ASP A 516 -9.84 4.67 -22.95
CA ASP A 516 -10.29 4.91 -24.31
C ASP A 516 -9.07 5.28 -25.17
N ASN A 517 -8.73 4.44 -26.15
CA ASN A 517 -7.53 4.61 -27.00
C ASN A 517 -6.24 4.92 -26.21
N ASP A 518 -5.99 4.13 -25.16
CA ASP A 518 -4.87 4.27 -24.20
C ASP A 518 -4.85 5.57 -23.37
N LYS A 519 -5.91 6.39 -23.45
CA LYS A 519 -6.12 7.55 -22.59
C LYS A 519 -7.11 7.22 -21.48
N VAL A 520 -6.87 7.77 -20.29
CA VAL A 520 -7.77 7.59 -19.15
C VAL A 520 -9.02 8.43 -19.36
N ASP A 521 -10.18 7.77 -19.39
CA ASP A 521 -11.49 8.40 -19.50
C ASP A 521 -12.10 8.60 -18.10
N HIS A 522 -12.01 9.82 -17.58
CA HIS A 522 -12.56 10.20 -16.28
C HIS A 522 -14.08 10.36 -16.25
N THR A 523 -14.77 10.02 -17.35
CA THR A 523 -16.24 9.91 -17.37
C THR A 523 -16.71 8.50 -17.08
N LYS A 524 -15.82 7.50 -17.07
CA LYS A 524 -16.21 6.09 -16.91
C LYS A 524 -15.41 5.41 -15.80
N MET A 525 -16.12 4.94 -14.79
CA MET A 525 -15.60 4.25 -13.63
C MET A 525 -15.71 2.74 -13.79
N ARG A 526 -14.59 2.00 -13.68
CA ARG A 526 -14.55 0.54 -13.79
C ARG A 526 -14.56 -0.12 -12.41
N TYR A 527 -15.51 -1.04 -12.23
CA TYR A 527 -15.59 -1.89 -11.05
C TYR A 527 -15.48 -3.37 -11.46
N SER A 528 -14.58 -4.09 -10.82
CA SER A 528 -14.29 -5.51 -11.11
C SER A 528 -14.30 -6.32 -9.82
N LYS A 529 -14.01 -7.63 -9.88
CA LYS A 529 -13.94 -8.51 -8.69
C LYS A 529 -15.25 -8.52 -7.88
N GLY A 530 -16.38 -8.54 -8.59
CA GLY A 530 -17.69 -8.75 -8.02
C GLY A 530 -17.92 -10.18 -7.56
N GLN A 531 -19.07 -10.43 -6.95
CA GLN A 531 -19.47 -11.78 -6.57
C GLN A 531 -19.60 -12.65 -7.82
N ARG A 532 -19.03 -13.86 -7.78
CA ARG A 532 -19.03 -14.78 -8.92
C ARG A 532 -20.46 -15.11 -9.37
N CYS A 533 -20.67 -15.02 -10.68
CA CYS A 533 -21.93 -15.35 -11.32
C CYS A 533 -22.07 -16.86 -11.52
N TYR A 534 -23.28 -17.39 -11.41
CA TYR A 534 -23.51 -18.80 -11.72
C TYR A 534 -23.36 -19.01 -13.24
N LYS A 535 -22.42 -19.88 -13.64
CA LYS A 535 -22.05 -20.12 -15.05
C LYS A 535 -21.60 -18.86 -15.83
N GLY A 536 -21.22 -17.80 -15.14
CA GLY A 536 -20.75 -16.56 -15.75
C GLY A 536 -19.38 -16.12 -15.20
N PRO A 537 -18.87 -14.99 -15.71
CA PRO A 537 -17.68 -14.37 -15.15
C PRO A 537 -17.93 -13.84 -13.73
N GLU A 538 -16.89 -13.34 -13.09
CA GLU A 538 -17.09 -12.46 -11.94
C GLU A 538 -17.85 -11.22 -12.37
N ARG A 539 -18.81 -10.77 -11.54
CA ARG A 539 -19.58 -9.59 -11.87
C ARG A 539 -18.66 -8.38 -12.03
N SER A 540 -18.99 -7.54 -13.01
CA SER A 540 -18.30 -6.28 -13.27
C SER A 540 -19.31 -5.20 -13.63
N VAL A 541 -18.92 -3.95 -13.40
CA VAL A 541 -19.76 -2.79 -13.67
C VAL A 541 -18.93 -1.69 -14.34
N LEU A 542 -19.46 -1.11 -15.41
CA LEU A 542 -18.97 0.14 -15.98
C LEU A 542 -19.96 1.25 -15.63
N ALA A 543 -19.53 2.22 -14.84
CA ALA A 543 -20.37 3.34 -14.42
C ALA A 543 -20.01 4.61 -15.20
N HIS A 544 -20.95 5.11 -15.98
CA HIS A 544 -20.87 6.34 -16.77
C HIS A 544 -21.31 7.53 -15.91
N LEU A 545 -20.42 8.51 -15.77
CA LEU A 545 -20.67 9.74 -15.05
C LEU A 545 -21.16 10.82 -16.02
N GLU A 546 -22.38 11.26 -15.84
CA GLU A 546 -23.01 12.31 -16.64
C GLU A 546 -23.14 13.61 -15.83
N CYS A 547 -22.92 14.74 -16.50
CA CYS A 547 -23.15 16.04 -15.87
C CYS A 547 -24.64 16.23 -15.54
N GLY A 548 -24.91 16.68 -14.32
CA GLY A 548 -26.23 17.17 -13.95
C GLY A 548 -26.23 17.93 -12.64
N GLU A 549 -27.41 18.35 -12.19
CA GLU A 549 -27.51 19.24 -11.04
C GLU A 549 -27.36 18.53 -9.67
N GLU A 550 -27.77 17.26 -9.59
CA GLU A 550 -27.77 16.46 -8.37
C GLU A 550 -27.16 15.07 -8.61
N ASP A 551 -26.72 14.45 -7.51
CA ASP A 551 -26.17 13.09 -7.50
C ASP A 551 -27.32 12.06 -7.55
N GLU A 552 -27.53 11.43 -8.71
CA GLU A 552 -28.56 10.41 -8.88
C GLU A 552 -28.14 9.26 -9.81
N LEU A 553 -28.62 8.05 -9.53
CA LEU A 553 -28.49 6.92 -10.45
C LEU A 553 -29.62 7.02 -11.50
N LEU A 554 -29.31 7.02 -12.79
CA LEU A 554 -30.32 7.15 -13.86
C LEU A 554 -30.85 5.79 -14.30
N SER A 555 -29.97 4.95 -14.84
CA SER A 555 -30.28 3.63 -15.36
C SER A 555 -29.20 2.61 -14.98
N VAL A 556 -29.59 1.34 -14.98
CA VAL A 556 -28.69 0.20 -14.86
C VAL A 556 -29.14 -0.85 -15.86
N ASP A 557 -28.26 -1.19 -16.78
CA ASP A 557 -28.50 -2.10 -17.89
C ASP A 557 -27.54 -3.30 -17.79
N GLU A 558 -28.01 -4.51 -18.10
CA GLU A 558 -27.18 -5.73 -18.12
C GLU A 558 -27.01 -6.19 -19.59
N PRO A 559 -26.10 -5.58 -20.37
CA PRO A 559 -25.94 -5.91 -21.80
C PRO A 559 -25.43 -7.33 -22.03
N SER A 560 -24.71 -7.92 -21.06
CA SER A 560 -24.30 -9.32 -21.10
C SER A 560 -24.30 -9.92 -19.70
N THR A 561 -24.33 -11.26 -19.62
CA THR A 561 -24.50 -11.97 -18.35
C THR A 561 -23.47 -11.55 -17.31
N CYS A 562 -23.96 -10.99 -16.22
CA CYS A 562 -23.16 -10.51 -15.10
C CYS A 562 -22.17 -9.37 -15.43
N VAL A 563 -22.40 -8.64 -16.52
CA VAL A 563 -21.72 -7.40 -16.86
C VAL A 563 -22.77 -6.29 -16.91
N TYR A 564 -22.58 -5.28 -16.06
CA TYR A 564 -23.55 -4.19 -15.92
C TYR A 564 -22.97 -2.88 -16.45
N GLU A 565 -23.81 -2.07 -17.06
CA GLU A 565 -23.54 -0.67 -17.37
C GLU A 565 -24.52 0.19 -16.58
N MET A 566 -24.05 1.30 -16.01
CA MET A 566 -24.91 2.22 -15.27
C MET A 566 -24.63 3.66 -15.63
N ALA A 567 -25.68 4.47 -15.70
CA ALA A 567 -25.56 5.91 -15.87
C ALA A 567 -25.82 6.59 -14.53
N VAL A 568 -24.85 7.37 -14.06
CA VAL A 568 -24.90 8.12 -12.81
C VAL A 568 -24.73 9.59 -13.15
N ARG A 569 -25.69 10.40 -12.74
CA ARG A 569 -25.63 11.85 -12.88
C ARG A 569 -24.98 12.45 -11.64
N SER A 570 -24.10 13.43 -11.85
CA SER A 570 -23.46 14.18 -10.76
C SER A 570 -23.03 15.57 -11.22
N PRO A 571 -23.16 16.62 -10.38
CA PRO A 571 -22.57 17.93 -10.65
C PRO A 571 -21.07 17.86 -10.84
N LEU A 572 -20.40 16.90 -10.19
CA LEU A 572 -18.96 16.74 -10.30
C LEU A 572 -18.52 16.27 -11.68
N ALA A 573 -19.41 15.73 -12.52
CA ALA A 573 -19.08 15.38 -13.90
C ALA A 573 -19.14 16.58 -14.86
N CYS A 574 -19.66 17.74 -14.43
CA CYS A 574 -19.76 18.95 -15.25
C CYS A 574 -18.39 19.64 -15.39
N THR A 575 -17.65 19.34 -16.46
CA THR A 575 -16.37 19.99 -16.76
C THR A 575 -16.54 21.29 -17.53
N THR A 576 -15.48 22.09 -17.62
CA THR A 576 -15.43 23.29 -18.48
C THR A 576 -15.76 22.96 -19.93
N GLU A 577 -15.26 21.83 -20.45
CA GLU A 577 -15.53 21.39 -21.81
C GLU A 577 -17.01 21.06 -22.07
N ILE A 578 -17.72 20.52 -21.07
CA ILE A 578 -19.15 20.21 -21.19
C ILE A 578 -19.97 21.51 -21.15
N LEU A 579 -19.56 22.46 -20.30
CA LEU A 579 -20.17 23.79 -20.24
C LEU A 579 -20.03 24.52 -21.58
N THR A 580 -18.81 24.59 -22.14
CA THR A 580 -18.58 25.27 -23.42
C THR A 580 -19.35 24.63 -24.56
N LYS A 581 -19.41 23.28 -24.61
CA LYS A 581 -20.24 22.57 -25.61
C LYS A 581 -21.72 22.91 -25.48
N ALA A 582 -22.25 22.95 -24.25
CA ALA A 582 -23.66 23.32 -24.05
C ALA A 582 -23.94 24.79 -24.43
N GLU A 583 -22.98 25.71 -24.22
CA GLU A 583 -23.10 27.10 -24.66
C GLU A 583 -23.04 27.24 -26.18
N GLU A 584 -22.14 26.48 -26.83
CA GLU A 584 -22.06 26.39 -28.29
C GLU A 584 -23.34 25.81 -28.90
N ASP A 585 -23.92 24.77 -28.29
CA ASP A 585 -25.19 24.17 -28.73
C ASP A 585 -26.32 25.21 -28.69
N VAL A 586 -26.45 25.98 -27.60
CA VAL A 586 -27.46 27.04 -27.50
C VAL A 586 -27.17 28.18 -28.48
N ALA A 587 -25.90 28.58 -28.62
CA ALA A 587 -25.49 29.61 -29.56
C ALA A 587 -25.80 29.20 -31.02
N PHE A 588 -25.61 27.92 -31.35
CA PHE A 588 -25.96 27.34 -32.64
C PHE A 588 -27.46 27.51 -32.93
N TRP A 589 -28.34 27.11 -32.00
CA TRP A 589 -29.79 27.18 -32.19
C TRP A 589 -30.40 28.60 -32.05
N THR A 590 -29.65 29.56 -31.52
CA THR A 590 -30.10 30.96 -31.34
C THR A 590 -29.62 31.89 -32.43
N ARG A 591 -28.61 31.50 -33.23
CA ARG A 591 -28.26 32.27 -34.44
C ARG A 591 -29.44 32.27 -35.39
N ALA A 592 -29.83 33.47 -35.82
CA ALA A 592 -30.73 33.61 -36.96
C ALA A 592 -29.99 33.05 -38.17
N HIS A 593 -30.48 31.91 -38.68
CA HIS A 593 -30.05 31.33 -39.93
C HIS A 593 -30.85 31.94 -41.07
#